data_AF-A0A2S3X8H0-F1
#
_entry.id   AF-A0A2S3X8H0-F1
#
_cell.length_a   1.000
_cell.length_b   1.000
_cell.length_c   1.000
_cell.angle_alpha   90.00
_cell.angle_beta   90.00
_cell.angle_gamma   90.00
#
_symmetry.space_group_name_H-M   'P 1'
#
loop_
_entity.id
_entity.type
_entity.pdbx_description
1 polymer ?
#
loop_
_entity_poly.entity_id
_entity_poly.type
_entity_poly.pdbx_seq_one_letter_code
_entity_poly.pdbx_strand_id
1 'polypeptide(L)' 'MTIDKQKLQPLLWSVVSSWRAGAPELQRHTDALDLFLGQVTVEDVALGLLDEISQLTARVRAAEKQLQEVVV' A
#
# COMPACT_ATOMS: atom_id res chain seq x y z
N MET A 1 5.57 7.54 -3.41
CA MET A 1 6.06 6.78 -2.22
C MET A 1 7.05 5.71 -2.68
N THR A 2 8.11 5.41 -1.92
CA THR A 2 9.19 4.46 -2.31
C THR A 2 9.18 3.14 -1.51
N ILE A 3 8.08 2.80 -0.84
CA ILE A 3 8.00 1.60 0.00
C ILE A 3 7.88 0.32 -0.85
N ASP A 4 8.54 -0.75 -0.41
CA ASP A 4 8.44 -2.06 -1.06
C ASP A 4 7.10 -2.73 -0.71
N LYS A 5 6.11 -2.55 -1.59
CA LYS A 5 4.74 -3.04 -1.39
C LYS A 5 4.65 -4.57 -1.26
N GLN A 6 5.57 -5.30 -1.88
CA GLN A 6 5.62 -6.77 -1.82
C GLN A 6 6.05 -7.25 -0.43
N LYS A 7 6.93 -6.50 0.25
CA LYS A 7 7.34 -6.78 1.63
C LYS A 7 6.34 -6.24 2.67
N LEU A 8 5.68 -5.13 2.36
CA LEU A 8 4.66 -4.53 3.22
C LEU A 8 3.43 -5.44 3.39
N GLN A 9 2.94 -6.03 2.31
CA GLN A 9 1.72 -6.84 2.30
C GLN A 9 1.71 -7.98 3.35
N PRO A 10 2.71 -8.89 3.41
CA PRO A 10 2.69 -9.98 4.37
C PRO A 10 2.77 -9.48 5.83
N LEU A 11 3.47 -8.37 6.09
CA LEU A 11 3.55 -7.78 7.44
C LEU A 11 2.18 -7.28 7.90
N LEU A 12 1.48 -6.53 7.05
CA LEU A 12 0.12 -6.08 7.32
C LEU A 12 -0.84 -7.25 7.54
N TRP A 13 -0.72 -8.31 6.72
CA TRP A 13 -1.56 -9.50 6.84
C TRP A 13 -1.33 -10.24 8.16
N SER A 14 -0.07 -10.36 8.60
CA SER A 14 0.26 -10.97 9.89
C SER A 14 -0.37 -10.18 11.04
N VAL A 15 -0.21 -8.86 11.09
CA VAL A 15 -0.81 -8.00 12.12
C VAL A 15 -2.34 -8.16 12.15
N VAL A 16 -3.00 -8.05 10.99
CA VAL A 16 -4.46 -8.18 10.90
C VAL A 16 -4.94 -9.56 11.33
N SER A 17 -4.23 -10.62 10.92
CA SER A 17 -4.60 -12.00 11.27
C SER A 17 -4.47 -12.27 12.78
N SER A 18 -3.38 -11.82 13.41
CA SER A 18 -3.17 -11.96 14.84
C SER A 18 -4.14 -11.11 15.65
N TRP A 19 -4.46 -9.90 15.18
CA TRP A 19 -5.46 -9.04 15.82
C TRP A 19 -6.84 -9.70 15.80
N ARG A 20 -7.27 -10.22 14.64
CA ARG A 20 -8.56 -10.91 14.51
C ARG A 20 -8.66 -12.16 15.36
N ALA A 21 -7.56 -12.88 15.53
CA ALA A 21 -7.50 -14.10 16.32
C ALA A 21 -7.32 -13.86 17.84
N GLY A 22 -7.11 -12.61 18.26
CA GLY A 22 -6.69 -12.32 19.64
C GLY A 22 -5.37 -13.01 20.01
N ALA A 23 -4.50 -13.21 19.02
CA ALA A 23 -3.31 -14.04 19.14
C ALA A 23 -2.22 -13.32 19.94
N PRO A 24 -1.48 -14.02 20.81
CA PRO A 24 -0.41 -13.42 21.63
C PRO A 24 0.74 -12.86 20.80
N GLU A 25 0.89 -13.29 19.54
CA GLU A 25 1.92 -12.82 18.61
C GLU A 25 1.63 -11.43 18.02
N LEU A 26 0.46 -10.82 18.28
CA LEU A 26 0.08 -9.52 17.75
C LEU A 26 1.17 -8.45 17.98
N GLN A 27 1.74 -8.40 19.19
CA GLN A 27 2.81 -7.45 19.51
C GLN A 27 4.01 -7.66 18.60
N ARG A 28 4.47 -8.90 18.44
CA ARG A 28 5.62 -9.25 17.61
C ARG A 28 5.42 -8.84 16.15
N HIS A 29 4.22 -9.04 15.62
CA HIS A 29 3.91 -8.66 14.24
C HIS A 29 3.82 -7.14 14.07
N THR A 30 3.33 -6.44 15.08
CA THR A 30 3.28 -4.97 15.10
C THR A 30 4.69 -4.39 15.17
N ASP A 31 5.56 -4.92 16.04
CA ASP A 31 6.97 -4.51 16.13
C ASP A 31 7.73 -4.74 14.81
N ALA A 32 7.46 -5.86 14.13
CA ALA A 32 8.07 -6.16 12.84
C ALA A 32 7.59 -5.20 11.73
N LEU A 33 6.31 -4.81 11.76
CA LEU A 33 5.78 -3.80 10.86
C LEU A 33 6.39 -2.43 11.15
N ASP A 34 6.45 -2.01 12.42
CA ASP A 34 7.04 -0.72 12.81
C ASP A 34 8.51 -0.63 12.41
N LEU A 35 9.28 -1.70 12.61
CA LEU A 35 10.68 -1.77 12.17
C LEU A 35 10.80 -1.63 10.65
N PHE A 36 9.90 -2.24 9.88
CA PHE A 36 9.90 -2.14 8.42
C PHE A 36 9.53 -0.72 7.94
N LEU A 37 8.58 -0.07 8.62
CA LEU A 37 8.11 1.26 8.25
C LEU A 37 9.09 2.38 8.69
N GLY A 38 9.86 2.15 9.75
CA GLY A 38 10.84 3.11 10.26
C GLY A 38 10.15 4.38 10.78
N GLN A 39 10.36 5.51 10.11
CA GLN A 39 9.73 6.79 10.46
C GLN A 39 8.38 7.02 9.77
N VAL A 40 8.01 6.17 8.82
CA VAL A 40 6.76 6.30 8.08
C VAL A 40 5.65 5.65 8.90
N THR A 41 4.49 6.28 8.99
CA THR A 41 3.34 5.67 9.67
C THR A 41 2.51 4.82 8.70
N VAL A 42 1.68 3.91 9.23
CA VAL A 42 0.68 3.19 8.41
C VAL A 42 -0.25 4.16 7.70
N GLU A 43 -0.57 5.30 8.32
CA GLU A 43 -1.39 6.36 7.72
C GLU A 43 -0.69 7.00 6.52
N ASP A 44 0.58 7.38 6.65
CA ASP A 44 1.38 7.93 5.54
C ASP A 44 1.44 6.96 4.36
N VAL A 45 1.59 5.67 4.66
CA VAL A 45 1.57 4.62 3.64
C VAL A 45 0.21 4.55 2.96
N ALA A 46 -0.88 4.57 3.71
CA ALA A 46 -2.23 4.51 3.16
C ALA A 46 -2.53 5.73 2.27
N LEU A 47 -2.23 6.95 2.75
CA LEU A 47 -2.38 8.18 1.98
C LEU A 47 -1.52 8.17 0.71
N GLY A 48 -0.27 7.70 0.83
CA GLY A 48 0.63 7.56 -0.32
C GLY A 48 0.14 6.56 -1.37
N LEU A 49 -0.48 5.45 -0.96
CA LEU A 49 -1.08 4.49 -1.88
C LEU A 49 -2.33 5.07 -2.58
N LEU A 50 -3.16 5.84 -1.87
CA LEU A 50 -4.33 6.50 -2.46
C LEU A 50 -3.94 7.54 -3.52
N ASP A 51 -2.90 8.34 -3.24
CA ASP A 51 -2.34 9.29 -4.19
C ASP A 51 -1.78 8.56 -5.43
N GLU A 52 -1.03 7.47 -5.23
CA GLU A 52 -0.47 6.69 -6.33
C GLU A 52 -1.56 6.06 -7.22
N ILE A 53 -2.63 5.53 -6.62
CA ILE A 53 -3.80 5.02 -7.37
C ILE A 53 -4.45 6.14 -8.19
N SER A 54 -4.60 7.32 -7.60
CA SER A 54 -5.17 8.49 -8.27
C SER A 54 -4.34 8.89 -9.49
N GLN A 55 -3.02 8.97 -9.32
CA GLN A 55 -2.08 9.30 -10.40
C GLN A 55 -2.07 8.24 -11.50
N LEU A 56 -2.02 6.95 -11.15
CA LEU A 56 -2.06 5.86 -12.12
C LEU A 56 -3.38 5.87 -12.91
N THR A 57 -4.51 6.09 -12.25
CA THR A 57 -5.82 6.19 -12.89
C THR A 57 -5.87 7.36 -13.88
N ALA A 58 -5.36 8.53 -13.50
CA ALA A 58 -5.28 9.69 -14.38
C ALA A 58 -4.41 9.42 -15.63
N ARG A 59 -3.28 8.74 -15.46
CA ARG A 59 -2.38 8.34 -16.56
C ARG A 59 -3.03 7.36 -17.51
N VAL A 60 -3.73 6.34 -16.99
CA VAL A 60 -4.47 5.38 -17.81
C VAL A 60 -5.51 6.10 -18.67
N ARG A 61 -6.32 6.97 -18.05
CA ARG A 61 -7.33 7.77 -18.78
C ARG A 61 -6.74 8.66 -19.86
N ALA A 62 -5.60 9.31 -19.56
CA ALA A 62 -4.91 10.14 -20.54
C ALA A 62 -4.40 9.31 -21.73
N ALA A 63 -3.83 8.13 -21.48
CA ALA A 63 -3.38 7.22 -22.52
C ALA A 63 -4.54 6.67 -23.36
N GLU A 64 -5.67 6.32 -22.73
CA GLU A 64 -6.89 5.89 -23.43
C GLU A 64 -7.40 6.98 -24.38
N LYS A 65 -7.42 8.25 -23.93
CA LYS A 65 -7.82 9.38 -24.77
C LYS A 65 -6.88 9.56 -25.96
N GLN A 66 -5.56 9.48 -25.75
CA GLN A 66 -4.58 9.57 -26.83
C GLN A 66 -4.75 8.45 -27.86
N LEU A 67 -5.05 7.22 -27.42
CA LEU A 67 -5.34 6.11 -28.33
C LEU A 67 -6.62 6.35 -29.14
N GLN A 68 -7.67 6.92 -28.54
CA GLN A 68 -8.90 7.26 -29.26
C GLN A 68 -8.67 8.35 -30.33
N GLU A 69 -7.81 9.33 -30.06
CA GLU A 69 -7.49 10.41 -31.01
C GLU A 69 -6.64 9.94 -32.21
N VAL A 70 -5.90 8.82 -32.09
CA VAL A 70 -5.08 8.26 -33.18
C VAL A 70 -5.87 7.31 -34.09
N VAL A 71 -6.99 6.77 -33.60
CA VAL A 71 -7.85 5.82 -34.33
C VAL A 71 -8.95 6.51 -35.15
N VAL A 72 -9.13 7.83 -34.97
CA VAL A 72 -10.07 8.70 -35.71
C VAL A 72 -9.33 9.46 -36.80
#